data_AF-A0A5C6GG18-F1
#
_entry.id   AF-A0A5C6GG18-F1
#
_cell.length_a   1.000
_cell.length_b   1.000
_cell.length_c   1.000
_cell.angle_alpha   90.00
_cell.angle_beta   90.00
_cell.angle_gamma   90.00
#
_symmetry.space_group_name_H-M   'P 1'
#
loop_
_entity.id
_entity.type
_entity.pdbx_description
1 polymer ?
#
loop_
_entity_poly.entity_id
_entity_poly.type
_entity_poly.pdbx_seq_one_letter_code
_entity_poly.pdbx_strand_id
1 'polypeptide(L)'
;MDIIEGKQNQLKSILKNSLSEVGTAARSEKEAKEIAIAHAKLLQHRKGLEAEILDSVVLLSEYPLDRVSSYSASNPAPSDASGFKTHVRLFQPSDYDDLIEERNVNELCGYALCASPRRKLGAGGEWKLTSSGDIVKRKDLERWCSPACAKRALFVKVQLNETAAWERAGIADIQIDLLDEDEPPDTEADRAVRQLRELKLDEQRQAAQGAEALALERGEHGVSGSVDKIKVTLREKETKVPQTGDISAHAADDHLMVEGHKFDLLSISRT
;
A
#
# COMPACT_ATOMS: atom_id res chain seq x y z
N MET A 1 62.98 13.27 -9.23
CA MET A 1 61.52 13.55 -9.19
C MET A 1 60.76 12.74 -10.25
N ASP A 2 61.48 12.10 -11.17
CA ASP A 2 60.97 11.50 -12.41
C ASP A 2 60.22 10.17 -12.20
N ILE A 3 60.51 9.47 -11.10
CA ILE A 3 59.88 8.19 -10.75
C ILE A 3 58.42 8.37 -10.29
N ILE A 4 58.12 9.51 -9.66
CA ILE A 4 56.76 9.82 -9.17
C ILE A 4 55.88 10.24 -10.34
N GLU A 5 56.43 11.00 -11.27
CA GLU A 5 55.75 11.48 -12.48
C GLU A 5 55.42 10.31 -13.44
N GLY A 6 56.32 9.34 -13.57
CA GLY A 6 56.06 8.11 -14.33
C GLY A 6 54.90 7.27 -13.77
N LYS A 7 54.82 7.13 -12.44
CA LYS A 7 53.71 6.41 -11.78
C LYS A 7 52.38 7.16 -11.92
N GLN A 8 52.40 8.49 -11.83
CA GLN A 8 51.19 9.29 -12.05
C GLN A 8 50.68 9.18 -13.48
N ASN A 9 51.57 9.09 -14.48
CA ASN A 9 51.17 8.92 -15.88
C ASN A 9 50.60 7.52 -16.16
N GLN A 10 51.11 6.47 -15.50
CA GLN A 10 50.50 5.12 -15.54
C GLN A 10 49.12 5.07 -14.89
N LEU A 11 48.94 5.71 -13.74
CA LEU A 11 47.63 5.75 -13.07
C LEU A 11 46.60 6.56 -13.87
N LYS A 12 47.03 7.64 -14.53
CA LYS A 12 46.18 8.44 -15.42
C LYS A 12 45.80 7.68 -16.70
N SER A 13 46.66 6.81 -17.24
CA SER A 13 46.31 6.01 -18.43
C SER A 13 45.30 4.91 -18.10
N ILE A 14 45.41 4.29 -16.92
CA ILE A 14 44.45 3.26 -16.45
C ILE A 14 43.07 3.89 -16.19
N LEU A 15 43.02 5.06 -15.55
CA LEU A 15 41.76 5.80 -15.34
C LEU A 15 41.15 6.29 -16.64
N LYS A 16 41.97 6.73 -17.61
CA LYS A 16 41.48 7.21 -18.91
C LYS A 16 40.96 6.08 -19.79
N ASN A 17 41.53 4.88 -19.70
CA ASN A 17 40.99 3.68 -20.35
C ASN A 17 39.68 3.21 -19.71
N SER A 18 39.54 3.34 -18.39
CA SER A 18 38.29 2.98 -17.69
C SER A 18 37.12 3.93 -18.00
N LEU A 19 37.41 5.18 -18.35
CA LEU A 19 36.40 6.18 -18.72
C LEU A 19 36.03 6.15 -20.20
N SER A 20 36.89 5.60 -21.07
CA SER A 20 36.60 5.44 -22.50
C SER A 20 35.77 4.19 -22.84
N GLU A 21 35.65 3.21 -21.93
CA GLU A 21 34.81 2.02 -22.13
C GLU A 21 33.37 2.15 -21.60
N VAL A 22 33.05 3.23 -20.89
CA VAL A 22 31.69 3.49 -20.36
C VAL A 22 30.81 4.23 -21.39
N GLY A 23 31.36 4.56 -22.56
CA GLY A 23 30.63 5.10 -23.71
C GLY A 23 30.28 4.00 -24.73
N THR A 24 29.07 3.45 -24.62
CA THR A 24 28.37 2.70 -25.70
C THR A 24 29.19 1.60 -26.41
N ALA A 25 29.75 0.65 -25.66
CA ALA A 25 29.93 -0.68 -26.26
C ALA A 25 28.53 -1.26 -26.46
N ALA A 26 28.06 -1.33 -27.70
CA ALA A 26 26.86 -2.09 -28.03
C ALA A 26 27.06 -3.50 -27.46
N ARG A 27 26.28 -3.86 -26.42
CA ARG A 27 26.29 -5.23 -25.87
C ARG A 27 26.19 -6.19 -27.04
N SER A 28 26.95 -7.29 -26.99
CA SER A 28 26.89 -8.34 -28.00
C SER A 28 25.43 -8.65 -28.31
N GLU A 29 25.05 -8.76 -29.58
CA GLU A 29 23.68 -9.04 -30.00
C GLU A 29 23.10 -10.27 -29.27
N LYS A 30 23.96 -11.25 -28.96
CA LYS A 30 23.61 -12.43 -28.17
C LYS A 30 23.26 -12.09 -26.72
N GLU A 31 24.06 -11.25 -26.07
CA GLU A 31 23.82 -10.80 -24.69
C GLU A 31 22.55 -9.94 -24.60
N ALA A 32 22.35 -9.04 -25.58
CA ALA A 32 21.13 -8.24 -25.68
C ALA A 32 19.89 -9.14 -25.86
N LYS A 33 19.99 -10.19 -26.68
CA LYS A 33 18.91 -11.17 -26.87
C LYS A 33 18.63 -11.99 -25.62
N GLU A 34 19.66 -12.45 -24.91
CA GLU A 34 19.52 -13.18 -23.65
C GLU A 34 18.83 -12.34 -22.57
N ILE A 35 19.24 -11.08 -22.44
CA ILE A 35 18.61 -10.11 -21.55
C ILE A 35 17.14 -9.89 -21.94
N ALA A 36 16.85 -9.68 -23.23
CA ALA A 36 15.48 -9.50 -23.71
C ALA A 36 14.59 -10.71 -23.40
N ILE A 37 15.11 -11.93 -23.57
CA ILE A 37 14.39 -13.17 -23.22
C ILE A 37 14.16 -13.26 -21.71
N ALA A 38 15.13 -12.89 -20.89
CA ALA A 38 14.97 -12.87 -19.43
C ALA A 38 13.88 -11.88 -18.98
N HIS A 39 13.87 -10.66 -19.53
CA HIS A 39 12.82 -9.68 -19.28
C HIS A 39 11.45 -10.16 -19.78
N ALA A 40 11.39 -10.78 -20.95
CA ALA A 40 10.15 -11.33 -21.49
C ALA A 40 9.57 -12.42 -20.57
N LYS A 41 10.42 -13.31 -20.02
CA LYS A 41 10.01 -14.33 -19.05
C LYS A 41 9.48 -13.72 -17.74
N LEU A 42 10.16 -12.70 -17.22
CA LEU A 42 9.71 -12.00 -16.01
C LEU A 42 8.34 -11.34 -16.22
N LEU A 43 8.17 -10.65 -17.36
CA LEU A 43 6.90 -10.02 -17.70
C LEU A 43 5.79 -11.06 -17.88
N GLN A 44 6.10 -12.20 -18.51
CA GLN A 44 5.15 -13.29 -18.67
C GLN A 44 4.72 -13.87 -17.32
N HIS A 45 5.66 -14.03 -16.39
CA HIS A 45 5.37 -14.49 -15.04
C HIS A 45 4.46 -13.51 -14.29
N ARG A 46 4.76 -12.20 -14.36
CA ARG A 46 3.91 -11.16 -13.78
C ARG A 46 2.48 -11.21 -14.32
N LYS A 47 2.33 -11.32 -15.64
CA LYS A 47 1.00 -11.45 -16.27
C LYS A 47 0.27 -12.71 -15.82
N GLY A 48 1.00 -13.82 -15.64
CA GLY A 48 0.42 -15.06 -15.12
C GLY A 48 -0.18 -14.89 -13.73
N LEU A 49 0.55 -14.20 -12.84
CA LEU A 49 0.06 -13.92 -11.48
C LEU A 49 -1.11 -12.93 -11.48
N GLU A 50 -1.06 -11.89 -12.31
CA GLU A 50 -2.19 -10.94 -12.46
C GLU A 50 -3.45 -11.68 -12.94
N ALA A 51 -3.33 -12.62 -13.88
CA ALA A 51 -4.45 -13.46 -14.31
C ALA A 51 -4.97 -14.37 -13.18
N GLU A 52 -4.10 -15.00 -12.40
CA GLU A 52 -4.48 -15.85 -11.27
C GLU A 52 -5.23 -15.07 -10.17
N ILE A 53 -4.84 -13.82 -9.91
CA ILE A 53 -5.56 -12.94 -8.98
C ILE A 53 -6.96 -12.63 -9.50
N LEU A 54 -7.09 -12.29 -10.79
CA LEU A 54 -8.38 -12.02 -11.41
C LEU A 54 -9.29 -13.25 -11.36
N ASP A 55 -8.78 -14.43 -11.68
CA ASP A 55 -9.53 -15.69 -11.58
C ASP A 55 -9.99 -15.94 -10.13
N SER A 56 -9.13 -15.62 -9.15
CA SER A 56 -9.47 -15.71 -7.73
C SER A 56 -10.55 -14.70 -7.32
N VAL A 57 -10.54 -13.47 -7.84
CA VAL A 57 -11.58 -12.46 -7.60
C VAL A 57 -12.93 -12.96 -8.16
N VAL A 58 -12.93 -13.47 -9.40
CA VAL A 58 -14.14 -14.04 -10.03
C VAL A 58 -14.70 -15.17 -9.19
N LEU A 59 -13.85 -16.13 -8.78
CA LEU A 59 -14.27 -17.26 -7.95
C LEU A 59 -14.86 -16.80 -6.60
N LEU A 60 -14.16 -15.91 -5.88
CA LEU A 60 -14.61 -15.41 -4.58
C LEU A 60 -15.83 -14.47 -4.68
N SER A 61 -16.14 -13.95 -5.86
CA SER A 61 -17.34 -13.14 -6.08
C SER A 61 -18.63 -13.96 -5.93
N GLU A 62 -18.56 -15.28 -6.14
CA GLU A 62 -19.71 -16.20 -6.06
C GLU A 62 -19.89 -16.85 -4.67
N TYR A 63 -18.86 -16.76 -3.82
CA TYR A 63 -18.86 -17.32 -2.47
C TYR A 63 -19.99 -16.72 -1.60
N PRO A 64 -20.44 -17.44 -0.56
CA PRO A 64 -20.09 -18.82 -0.21
C PRO A 64 -20.77 -19.84 -1.14
N LEU A 65 -20.10 -20.96 -1.39
CA LEU A 65 -20.64 -22.07 -2.18
C LEU A 65 -21.67 -22.85 -1.35
N ASP A 66 -21.38 -23.07 -0.08
CA ASP A 66 -22.27 -23.77 0.85
C ASP A 66 -23.19 -22.80 1.59
N ARG A 67 -24.38 -22.56 1.04
CA ARG A 67 -25.37 -21.59 1.57
C ARG A 67 -26.36 -22.19 2.58
N VAL A 68 -25.94 -23.24 3.30
CA VAL A 68 -26.80 -23.92 4.28
C VAL A 68 -27.09 -23.00 5.46
N SER A 69 -28.31 -23.04 6.00
CA SER A 69 -28.78 -22.13 7.07
C SER A 69 -27.99 -22.24 8.40
N SER A 70 -27.19 -23.29 8.58
CA SER A 70 -26.31 -23.47 9.73
C SER A 70 -25.05 -22.60 9.67
N TYR A 71 -24.65 -22.16 8.48
CA TYR A 71 -23.48 -21.32 8.27
C TYR A 71 -23.89 -19.85 8.20
N SER A 72 -23.03 -19.01 8.75
CA SER A 72 -23.24 -17.55 8.79
C SER A 72 -21.95 -16.81 8.49
N ALA A 73 -22.04 -15.49 8.33
CA ALA A 73 -20.86 -14.65 8.17
C ALA A 73 -19.88 -14.68 9.36
N SER A 74 -20.26 -15.24 10.51
CA SER A 74 -19.36 -15.43 11.67
C SER A 74 -18.95 -16.90 11.85
N ASN A 75 -19.60 -17.82 11.14
CA ASN A 75 -19.32 -19.26 11.18
C ASN A 75 -19.47 -19.80 9.75
N PRO A 76 -18.51 -19.52 8.87
CA PRO A 76 -18.52 -19.99 7.48
C PRO A 76 -18.30 -21.51 7.42
N ALA A 77 -18.62 -22.12 6.27
CA ALA A 77 -18.24 -23.50 6.03
C ALA A 77 -16.69 -23.63 6.04
N PRO A 78 -16.10 -24.68 6.65
CA PRO A 78 -14.64 -24.85 6.68
C PRO A 78 -13.99 -24.94 5.28
N SER A 79 -14.72 -25.50 4.32
CA SER A 79 -14.37 -25.52 2.89
C SER A 79 -14.23 -24.10 2.34
N ASP A 80 -15.26 -23.28 2.50
CA ASP A 80 -15.28 -21.89 2.02
C ASP A 80 -14.22 -21.03 2.73
N ALA A 81 -14.01 -21.22 4.05
CA ALA A 81 -13.01 -20.49 4.82
C ALA A 81 -11.57 -20.81 4.36
N SER A 82 -11.26 -22.10 4.18
CA SER A 82 -9.94 -22.53 3.70
C SER A 82 -9.68 -22.11 2.25
N GLY A 83 -10.69 -22.19 1.38
CA GLY A 83 -10.62 -21.69 0.02
C GLY A 83 -10.37 -20.18 -0.01
N PHE A 84 -11.14 -19.41 0.76
CA PHE A 84 -10.98 -17.97 0.89
C PHE A 84 -9.56 -17.59 1.34
N LYS A 85 -9.04 -18.21 2.41
CA LYS A 85 -7.68 -17.95 2.90
C LYS A 85 -6.61 -18.25 1.84
N THR A 86 -6.79 -19.31 1.06
CA THR A 86 -5.85 -19.70 0.00
C THR A 86 -5.78 -18.65 -1.10
N HIS A 87 -6.93 -18.19 -1.59
CA HIS A 87 -7.01 -17.23 -2.69
C HIS A 87 -6.60 -15.81 -2.28
N VAL A 88 -7.07 -15.35 -1.12
CA VAL A 88 -6.82 -13.97 -0.64
C VAL A 88 -5.36 -13.75 -0.27
N ARG A 89 -4.58 -14.81 -0.03
CA ARG A 89 -3.15 -14.72 0.27
C ARG A 89 -2.35 -13.94 -0.79
N LEU A 90 -2.76 -14.00 -2.05
CA LEU A 90 -2.06 -13.30 -3.13
C LEU A 90 -2.50 -11.84 -3.29
N PHE A 91 -3.58 -11.42 -2.62
CA PHE A 91 -4.22 -10.13 -2.85
C PHE A 91 -3.41 -8.97 -2.26
N GLN A 92 -3.50 -7.84 -2.94
CA GLN A 92 -3.24 -6.53 -2.37
C GLN A 92 -4.53 -5.97 -1.74
N PRO A 93 -4.45 -4.95 -0.87
CA PRO A 93 -5.62 -4.26 -0.37
C PRO A 93 -6.54 -3.71 -1.48
N SER A 94 -5.98 -3.34 -2.64
CA SER A 94 -6.74 -2.92 -3.82
C SER A 94 -7.53 -4.06 -4.46
N ASP A 95 -6.91 -5.24 -4.65
CA ASP A 95 -7.58 -6.41 -5.23
C ASP A 95 -8.76 -6.86 -4.34
N TYR A 96 -8.61 -6.69 -3.03
CA TYR A 96 -9.69 -6.95 -2.08
C TYR A 96 -10.83 -5.92 -2.17
N ASP A 97 -10.52 -4.66 -2.47
CA ASP A 97 -11.55 -3.66 -2.77
C ASP A 97 -12.29 -4.03 -4.07
N ASP A 98 -11.58 -4.48 -5.10
CA ASP A 98 -12.17 -4.95 -6.35
C ASP A 98 -13.11 -6.15 -6.11
N LEU A 99 -12.69 -7.12 -5.29
CA LEU A 99 -13.56 -8.23 -4.86
C LEU A 99 -14.84 -7.73 -4.18
N ILE A 100 -14.74 -6.72 -3.30
CA ILE A 100 -15.91 -6.11 -2.66
C ILE A 100 -16.83 -5.49 -3.73
N GLU A 101 -16.28 -4.81 -4.73
CA GLU A 101 -17.06 -4.19 -5.80
C GLU A 101 -17.77 -5.23 -6.68
N GLU A 102 -17.07 -6.29 -7.12
CA GLU A 102 -17.65 -7.38 -7.91
C GLU A 102 -18.80 -8.08 -7.17
N ARG A 103 -18.62 -8.36 -5.87
CA ARG A 103 -19.70 -8.91 -5.04
C ARG A 103 -20.90 -7.99 -4.93
N ASN A 104 -20.66 -6.70 -4.82
CA ASN A 104 -21.72 -5.70 -4.75
C ASN A 104 -22.50 -5.58 -6.07
N VAL A 105 -21.85 -5.85 -7.22
CA VAL A 105 -22.50 -5.96 -8.53
C VAL A 105 -23.43 -7.18 -8.55
N ASN A 106 -23.01 -8.28 -7.94
CA ASN A 106 -23.84 -9.49 -7.74
C ASN A 106 -24.94 -9.34 -6.67
N GLU A 107 -25.16 -8.13 -6.14
CA GLU A 107 -26.10 -7.81 -5.06
C GLU A 107 -25.82 -8.52 -3.70
N LEU A 108 -24.64 -9.12 -3.55
CA LEU A 108 -24.20 -9.79 -2.32
C LEU A 108 -23.48 -8.82 -1.40
N CYS A 109 -23.45 -9.14 -0.10
CA CYS A 109 -22.62 -8.44 0.86
C CYS A 109 -21.14 -8.50 0.45
N GLY A 110 -20.41 -7.39 0.58
CA GLY A 110 -18.99 -7.30 0.23
C GLY A 110 -18.07 -8.25 1.01
N TYR A 111 -18.53 -8.81 2.14
CA TYR A 111 -17.76 -9.84 2.84
C TYR A 111 -17.96 -11.19 2.13
N ALA A 112 -16.88 -11.76 1.58
CA ALA A 112 -16.90 -12.94 0.71
C ALA A 112 -17.65 -14.15 1.30
N LEU A 113 -17.51 -14.35 2.61
CA LEU A 113 -18.09 -15.49 3.32
C LEU A 113 -19.55 -15.27 3.75
N CYS A 114 -20.14 -14.11 3.42
CA CYS A 114 -21.53 -13.80 3.73
C CYS A 114 -22.44 -14.05 2.51
N ALA A 115 -23.40 -14.97 2.66
CA ALA A 115 -24.42 -15.25 1.65
C ALA A 115 -25.54 -14.19 1.59
N SER A 116 -25.59 -13.26 2.56
CA SER A 116 -26.67 -12.28 2.62
C SER A 116 -26.53 -11.22 1.53
N PRO A 117 -27.66 -10.71 0.98
CA PRO A 117 -27.62 -9.60 0.05
C PRO A 117 -27.12 -8.32 0.74
N ARG A 118 -26.56 -7.41 -0.05
CA ARG A 118 -26.14 -6.10 0.46
C ARG A 118 -27.35 -5.24 0.84
N ARG A 119 -27.18 -4.30 1.77
CA ARG A 119 -28.25 -3.38 2.15
C ARG A 119 -28.51 -2.38 1.02
N LYS A 120 -29.78 -2.22 0.64
CA LYS A 120 -30.23 -1.15 -0.26
C LYS A 120 -30.89 -0.06 0.59
N LEU A 121 -30.28 1.11 0.70
CA LEU A 121 -30.78 2.22 1.54
C LEU A 121 -31.87 3.07 0.85
N GLY A 122 -32.32 2.65 -0.34
CA GLY A 122 -33.37 3.32 -1.11
C GLY A 122 -32.95 4.67 -1.70
N ALA A 123 -33.92 5.45 -2.16
CA ALA A 123 -33.68 6.76 -2.77
C ALA A 123 -33.14 7.80 -1.76
N GLY A 124 -32.12 8.57 -2.15
CA GLY A 124 -31.64 9.75 -1.41
C GLY A 124 -30.33 10.33 -1.96
N GLY A 125 -29.79 11.37 -1.31
CA GLY A 125 -28.52 12.03 -1.68
C GLY A 125 -27.25 11.30 -1.21
N GLU A 126 -26.10 11.53 -1.85
CA GLU A 126 -24.84 10.78 -1.69
C GLU A 126 -24.41 10.50 -0.23
N TRP A 127 -24.76 11.37 0.71
CA TRP A 127 -24.35 11.30 2.11
C TRP A 127 -25.49 10.87 3.03
N LYS A 128 -25.16 10.11 4.08
CA LYS A 128 -26.09 9.66 5.11
C LYS A 128 -25.49 9.89 6.50
N LEU A 129 -26.33 10.36 7.42
CA LEU A 129 -25.99 10.45 8.82
C LEU A 129 -26.27 9.09 9.48
N THR A 130 -25.26 8.52 10.12
CA THR A 130 -25.41 7.31 10.93
C THR A 130 -26.08 7.62 12.26
N SER A 131 -26.59 6.59 12.94
CA SER A 131 -27.16 6.74 14.30
C SER A 131 -26.15 7.27 15.31
N SER A 132 -24.85 7.15 15.04
CA SER A 132 -23.76 7.63 15.87
C SER A 132 -23.42 9.11 15.64
N GLY A 133 -24.03 9.76 14.65
CA GLY A 133 -23.73 11.14 14.27
C GLY A 133 -22.65 11.30 13.20
N ASP A 134 -22.08 10.21 12.70
CA ASP A 134 -21.07 10.25 11.64
C ASP A 134 -21.71 10.42 10.26
N ILE A 135 -21.13 11.30 9.44
CA ILE A 135 -21.54 11.53 8.04
C ILE A 135 -20.74 10.57 7.16
N VAL A 136 -21.41 9.59 6.57
CA VAL A 136 -20.79 8.54 5.74
C VAL A 136 -21.41 8.56 4.35
N LYS A 137 -20.63 8.24 3.32
CA LYS A 137 -21.16 8.07 1.97
C LYS A 137 -22.11 6.88 1.94
N ARG A 138 -23.22 7.01 1.21
CA ARG A 138 -24.18 5.92 1.01
C ARG A 138 -23.47 4.68 0.45
N LYS A 139 -22.60 4.86 -0.56
CA LYS A 139 -21.89 3.74 -1.21
C LYS A 139 -21.22 2.85 -0.16
N ASP A 140 -20.59 3.43 0.85
CA ASP A 140 -19.82 2.68 1.84
C ASP A 140 -20.69 1.90 2.83
N LEU A 141 -21.92 2.37 3.08
CA LEU A 141 -22.91 1.64 3.88
C LEU A 141 -23.60 0.53 3.08
N GLU A 142 -23.82 0.75 1.79
CA GLU A 142 -24.47 -0.21 0.89
C GLU A 142 -23.57 -1.35 0.45
N ARG A 143 -22.26 -1.27 0.71
CA ARG A 143 -21.30 -2.38 0.49
C ARG A 143 -21.59 -3.60 1.39
N TRP A 144 -22.36 -3.43 2.47
CA TRP A 144 -22.48 -4.45 3.52
C TRP A 144 -23.94 -4.74 3.89
N CYS A 145 -24.22 -5.95 4.37
CA CYS A 145 -25.52 -6.26 4.98
C CYS A 145 -25.63 -5.70 6.41
N SER A 146 -24.50 -5.71 7.15
CA SER A 146 -24.40 -5.31 8.56
C SER A 146 -23.04 -4.68 8.87
N PRO A 147 -22.95 -3.83 9.92
CA PRO A 147 -21.67 -3.28 10.37
C PRO A 147 -20.70 -4.36 10.88
N ALA A 148 -21.19 -5.52 11.32
CA ALA A 148 -20.33 -6.65 11.69
C ALA A 148 -19.58 -7.19 10.48
N CYS A 149 -20.24 -7.36 9.32
CA CYS A 149 -19.58 -7.79 8.09
C CYS A 149 -18.55 -6.77 7.60
N ALA A 150 -18.83 -5.46 7.76
CA ALA A 150 -17.87 -4.42 7.45
C ALA A 150 -16.59 -4.55 8.30
N LYS A 151 -16.73 -4.82 9.61
CA LYS A 151 -15.60 -5.05 10.51
C LYS A 151 -14.80 -6.30 10.14
N ARG A 152 -15.47 -7.42 9.84
CA ARG A 152 -14.79 -8.67 9.41
C ARG A 152 -14.03 -8.49 8.12
N ALA A 153 -14.63 -7.81 7.14
CA ALA A 153 -13.96 -7.54 5.89
C ALA A 153 -12.76 -6.58 6.06
N LEU A 154 -12.90 -5.58 6.93
CA LEU A 154 -11.78 -4.68 7.26
C LEU A 154 -10.65 -5.43 7.98
N PHE A 155 -10.99 -6.36 8.88
CA PHE A 155 -10.01 -7.20 9.57
C PHE A 155 -9.17 -8.03 8.59
N VAL A 156 -9.79 -8.58 7.54
CA VAL A 156 -9.03 -9.26 6.48
C VAL A 156 -8.17 -8.26 5.72
N LYS A 157 -8.73 -7.12 5.30
CA LYS A 157 -8.03 -6.12 4.48
C LYS A 157 -6.74 -5.60 5.14
N VAL A 158 -6.75 -5.35 6.45
CA VAL A 158 -5.57 -4.83 7.18
C VAL A 158 -4.45 -5.85 7.33
N GLN A 159 -4.73 -7.14 7.16
CA GLN A 159 -3.73 -8.21 7.17
C GLN A 159 -3.04 -8.36 5.80
N LEU A 160 -3.60 -7.79 4.73
CA LEU A 160 -3.04 -7.88 3.39
C LEU A 160 -1.85 -6.94 3.26
N ASN A 161 -0.80 -7.43 2.61
CA ASN A 161 0.39 -6.64 2.35
C ASN A 161 0.23 -5.84 1.05
N GLU A 162 0.72 -4.60 1.06
CA GLU A 162 0.70 -3.68 -0.09
C GLU A 162 1.73 -4.05 -1.18
N THR A 163 2.74 -4.88 -0.87
CA THR A 163 3.72 -5.32 -1.86
C THR A 163 3.08 -6.16 -2.96
N ALA A 164 3.62 -6.07 -4.17
CA ALA A 164 3.03 -6.74 -5.32
C ALA A 164 3.17 -8.26 -5.22
N ALA A 165 2.16 -8.99 -5.69
CA ALA A 165 2.10 -10.45 -5.56
C ALA A 165 3.32 -11.18 -6.16
N TRP A 166 3.91 -10.65 -7.25
CA TRP A 166 5.08 -11.22 -7.92
C TRP A 166 6.38 -11.17 -7.10
N GLU A 167 6.47 -10.26 -6.12
CA GLU A 167 7.59 -10.23 -5.17
C GLU A 167 7.40 -11.27 -4.04
N ARG A 168 6.17 -11.78 -3.87
CA ARG A 168 5.75 -12.66 -2.78
C ARG A 168 5.53 -14.11 -3.18
N ALA A 169 5.42 -14.42 -4.48
CA ALA A 169 5.05 -15.74 -4.99
C ALA A 169 5.99 -16.90 -4.54
N GLY A 170 7.11 -16.61 -3.86
CA GLY A 170 8.01 -17.59 -3.25
C GLY A 170 7.97 -17.69 -1.72
N ILE A 171 7.19 -16.86 -1.00
CA ILE A 171 7.17 -16.82 0.48
C ILE A 171 5.85 -17.43 0.98
N ALA A 172 5.96 -18.56 1.69
CA ALA A 172 4.85 -19.38 2.17
C ALA A 172 4.04 -18.79 3.35
N ASP A 173 4.47 -17.67 3.93
CA ASP A 173 4.20 -17.36 5.34
C ASP A 173 3.07 -16.35 5.60
N ILE A 174 2.25 -16.02 4.60
CA ILE A 174 1.11 -15.12 4.82
C ILE A 174 -0.08 -15.96 5.28
N GLN A 175 -0.27 -16.03 6.60
CA GLN A 175 -1.49 -16.56 7.20
C GLN A 175 -2.50 -15.43 7.38
N ILE A 176 -3.74 -15.69 6.96
CA ILE A 176 -4.86 -14.75 7.10
C ILE A 176 -5.80 -15.32 8.14
N ASP A 177 -6.06 -14.53 9.17
CA ASP A 177 -7.00 -14.86 10.23
C ASP A 177 -8.38 -14.26 9.93
N LEU A 178 -9.44 -14.97 10.32
CA LEU A 178 -10.80 -14.50 10.22
C LEU A 178 -11.29 -14.04 11.60
N LEU A 179 -11.99 -12.91 11.61
CA LEU A 179 -12.59 -12.39 12.84
C LEU A 179 -13.79 -13.27 13.23
N ASP A 180 -13.75 -13.79 14.46
CA ASP A 180 -14.70 -14.74 15.05
C ASP A 180 -14.53 -16.22 14.62
N GLU A 181 -13.39 -16.62 14.04
CA GLU A 181 -13.02 -18.03 14.14
C GLU A 181 -12.85 -18.34 15.64
N ASP A 182 -13.67 -19.26 16.16
CA ASP A 182 -13.54 -19.75 17.53
C ASP A 182 -12.06 -20.08 17.73
N GLU A 183 -11.37 -19.30 18.58
CA GLU A 183 -10.03 -19.66 19.00
C GLU A 183 -10.13 -21.12 19.46
N PRO A 184 -9.32 -22.04 18.91
CA PRO A 184 -9.26 -23.38 19.49
C PRO A 184 -9.01 -23.17 20.98
N PRO A 185 -9.75 -23.87 21.86
CA PRO A 185 -9.80 -23.54 23.29
C PRO A 185 -8.39 -23.31 23.80
N ASP A 186 -8.08 -22.05 24.16
CA ASP A 186 -6.74 -21.54 24.46
C ASP A 186 -5.88 -22.65 25.09
N THR A 187 -4.88 -23.15 24.36
CA THR A 187 -3.93 -24.06 24.98
C THR A 187 -3.19 -23.33 26.09
N GLU A 188 -2.73 -24.04 27.12
CA GLU A 188 -2.02 -23.40 28.24
C GLU A 188 -0.81 -22.58 27.78
N ALA A 189 -0.22 -22.94 26.64
CA ALA A 189 0.87 -22.21 26.01
C ALA A 189 0.43 -20.82 25.49
N ASP A 190 -0.74 -20.72 24.85
CA ASP A 190 -1.25 -19.45 24.31
C ASP A 190 -1.65 -18.49 25.44
N ARG A 191 -2.23 -19.03 26.52
CA ARG A 191 -2.48 -18.28 27.76
C ARG A 191 -1.18 -17.78 28.42
N ALA A 192 -0.13 -18.60 28.45
CA ALA A 192 1.17 -18.19 28.98
C ALA A 192 1.84 -17.10 28.13
N VAL A 193 1.72 -17.16 26.80
CA VAL A 193 2.26 -16.13 25.89
C VAL A 193 1.53 -14.80 26.05
N ARG A 194 0.21 -14.82 26.22
CA ARG A 194 -0.60 -13.61 26.52
C ARG A 194 -0.18 -12.97 27.85
N GLN A 195 -0.05 -13.78 28.91
CA GLN A 195 0.40 -13.31 30.22
C GLN A 195 1.82 -12.74 30.17
N LEU A 196 2.75 -13.38 29.44
CA LEU A 196 4.11 -12.86 29.26
C LEU A 196 4.14 -11.52 28.52
N ARG A 197 3.27 -11.32 27.51
CA ARG A 197 3.14 -10.02 26.83
C ARG A 197 2.62 -8.95 27.77
N GLU A 198 1.61 -9.26 28.58
CA GLU A 198 1.02 -8.32 29.52
C GLU A 198 2.02 -7.90 30.62
N LEU A 199 2.73 -8.86 31.20
CA LEU A 199 3.80 -8.59 32.18
C LEU A 199 4.90 -7.70 31.59
N LYS A 200 5.29 -7.93 30.33
CA LYS A 200 6.32 -7.12 29.65
C LYS A 200 5.86 -5.68 29.37
N LEU A 201 4.56 -5.47 29.12
CA LEU A 201 3.99 -4.14 28.96
C LEU A 201 3.94 -3.39 30.30
N ASP A 202 3.61 -4.07 31.39
CA ASP A 202 3.62 -3.46 32.71
C ASP A 202 5.04 -3.15 33.20
N GLU A 203 6.02 -4.00 32.91
CA GLU A 203 7.44 -3.72 33.16
C GLU A 203 7.92 -2.48 32.40
N GLN A 204 7.52 -2.33 31.13
CA GLN A 204 7.82 -1.12 30.35
C GLN A 204 7.17 0.13 30.93
N ARG A 205 5.91 0.04 31.40
CA ARG A 205 5.22 1.17 32.05
C ARG A 205 5.90 1.56 33.36
N GLN A 206 6.29 0.58 34.17
CA GLN A 206 7.01 0.84 35.42
C GLN A 206 8.40 1.43 35.16
N ALA A 207 9.11 0.96 34.14
CA ALA A 207 10.39 1.54 33.73
C ALA A 207 10.24 2.99 33.25
N ALA A 208 9.17 3.31 32.50
CA ALA A 208 8.87 4.67 32.08
C ALA A 208 8.56 5.60 33.27
N GLN A 209 7.76 5.12 34.23
CA GLN A 209 7.46 5.88 35.46
C GLN A 209 8.71 6.08 36.34
N GLY A 210 9.56 5.07 36.46
CA GLY A 210 10.83 5.18 37.17
C GLY A 210 11.81 6.14 36.49
N ALA A 211 11.87 6.14 35.16
CA ALA A 211 12.67 7.10 34.40
C ALA A 211 12.17 8.54 34.59
N GLU A 212 10.86 8.75 34.60
CA GLU A 212 10.24 10.05 34.87
C GLU A 212 10.53 10.56 36.29
N ALA A 213 10.42 9.69 37.31
CA ALA A 213 10.76 10.04 38.68
C ALA A 213 12.23 10.43 38.86
N LEU A 214 13.15 9.68 38.25
CA LEU A 214 14.59 9.97 38.29
C LEU A 214 14.96 11.26 37.54
N ALA A 215 14.23 11.60 36.47
CA ALA A 215 14.41 12.89 35.77
C ALA A 215 13.99 14.06 36.66
N LEU A 216 12.91 13.89 37.43
CA LEU A 216 12.42 14.89 38.38
C LEU A 216 13.40 15.10 39.55
N GLU A 217 14.02 14.03 40.06
CA GLU A 217 15.09 14.11 41.07
C GLU A 217 16.37 14.78 40.55
N ARG A 218 16.66 14.64 39.25
CA ARG A 218 17.79 15.32 38.59
C ARG A 218 17.52 16.79 38.26
N GLY A 219 16.35 17.32 38.64
CA GLY A 219 15.97 18.71 38.38
C GLY A 219 15.63 19.00 36.91
N GLU A 220 15.42 17.96 36.12
CA GLU A 220 14.99 18.06 34.73
C GLU A 220 13.49 18.36 34.72
N HIS A 221 13.13 19.63 34.84
CA HIS A 221 11.76 20.06 34.57
C HIS A 221 11.52 19.94 33.06
N GLY A 222 10.82 18.88 32.65
CA GLY A 222 10.23 18.84 31.31
C GLY A 222 9.45 20.13 31.05
N VAL A 223 9.31 20.52 29.78
CA VAL A 223 8.59 21.72 29.33
C VAL A 223 7.08 21.59 29.64
N SER A 224 6.76 21.61 30.92
CA SER A 224 5.42 21.50 31.51
C SER A 224 5.39 22.28 32.85
N GLY A 225 6.34 23.19 33.04
CA GLY A 225 6.34 24.16 34.13
C GLY A 225 6.06 25.56 33.59
N SER A 226 4.79 25.98 33.63
CA SER A 226 4.33 27.37 33.63
C SER A 226 5.17 28.38 32.83
N VAL A 227 5.26 28.22 31.51
CA VAL A 227 5.59 29.36 30.63
C VAL A 227 4.28 30.06 30.32
N ASP A 228 4.20 31.34 30.67
CA ASP A 228 3.08 32.23 30.37
C ASP A 228 2.55 31.95 28.96
N LYS A 229 1.29 31.51 28.87
CA LYS A 229 0.68 31.13 27.60
C LYS A 229 0.49 32.39 26.77
N ILE A 230 1.46 32.70 25.92
CA ILE A 230 1.34 33.76 24.91
C ILE A 230 0.21 33.34 23.96
N LYS A 231 -0.86 34.14 23.92
CA LYS A 231 -2.00 33.94 23.03
C LYS A 231 -1.58 34.20 21.58
N VAL A 232 -1.13 33.15 20.89
CA VAL A 232 -0.85 33.20 19.46
C VAL A 232 -2.18 33.16 18.70
N THR A 233 -2.51 34.25 18.02
CA THR A 233 -3.71 34.35 17.16
C THR A 233 -3.25 34.15 15.73
N LEU A 234 -3.48 32.95 15.18
CA LEU A 234 -3.16 32.64 13.79
C LEU A 234 -4.20 33.31 12.90
N ARG A 235 -3.79 34.32 12.12
CA ARG A 235 -4.58 34.89 11.01
C ARG A 235 -4.02 34.36 9.71
N GLU A 236 -4.88 33.75 8.91
CA GLU A 236 -4.57 33.35 7.54
C GLU A 236 -4.20 34.58 6.72
N LYS A 237 -3.06 34.51 6.04
CA LYS A 237 -2.57 35.57 5.16
C LYS A 237 -3.20 35.37 3.79
N GLU A 238 -4.11 36.27 3.39
CA GLU A 238 -4.62 36.30 2.03
C GLU A 238 -3.47 36.51 1.04
N THR A 239 -3.15 35.46 0.30
CA THR A 239 -2.21 35.51 -0.83
C THR A 239 -2.97 35.85 -2.09
N LYS A 240 -2.62 36.97 -2.74
CA LYS A 240 -3.06 37.22 -4.11
C LYS A 240 -2.52 36.12 -5.02
N VAL A 241 -3.41 35.53 -5.81
CA VAL A 241 -3.05 34.65 -6.93
C VAL A 241 -1.96 35.34 -7.77
N PRO A 242 -0.90 34.63 -8.17
CA PRO A 242 0.08 35.17 -9.11
C PRO A 242 -0.67 35.67 -10.34
N GLN A 243 -0.44 36.92 -10.73
CA GLN A 243 -0.96 37.41 -12.00
C GLN A 243 -0.37 36.50 -13.09
N THR A 244 -1.24 35.88 -13.88
CA THR A 244 -0.83 35.20 -15.10
C THR A 244 -0.10 36.24 -15.93
N GLY A 245 1.23 36.09 -16.06
CA GLY A 245 2.02 36.98 -16.90
C GLY A 245 1.42 37.04 -18.30
N ASP A 246 1.42 38.23 -18.90
CA ASP A 246 0.97 38.43 -20.27
C ASP A 246 1.78 37.51 -21.19
N ILE A 247 1.11 36.50 -21.73
CA ILE A 247 1.70 35.49 -22.63
C ILE A 247 2.10 36.12 -23.98
N SER A 248 1.77 37.41 -24.22
CA SER A 248 2.11 38.14 -25.45
C SER A 248 3.57 38.60 -25.52
N ALA A 249 4.33 38.52 -24.42
CA ALA A 249 5.75 38.84 -24.40
C ALA A 249 6.67 37.67 -24.80
N HIS A 250 6.13 36.46 -24.94
CA HIS A 250 6.92 35.29 -25.34
C HIS A 250 6.96 35.18 -26.87
N ALA A 251 8.18 35.24 -27.43
CA ALA A 251 8.37 34.92 -28.84
C ALA A 251 7.94 33.47 -29.11
N ALA A 252 7.45 33.18 -30.32
CA ALA A 252 6.96 31.85 -30.69
C ALA A 252 7.98 30.70 -30.45
N ASP A 253 9.27 31.03 -30.37
CA ASP A 253 10.39 30.10 -30.22
C ASP A 253 10.88 29.93 -28.77
N ASP A 254 10.25 30.55 -27.78
CA ASP A 254 10.74 30.55 -26.38
C ASP A 254 10.74 29.13 -25.76
N HIS A 255 9.86 28.26 -26.24
CA HIS A 255 9.78 26.85 -25.85
C HIS A 255 10.92 25.98 -26.44
N LEU A 256 11.71 26.51 -27.38
CA LEU A 256 12.84 25.82 -28.01
C LEU A 256 14.18 26.12 -27.32
N MET A 257 14.15 26.88 -26.22
CA MET A 257 15.31 27.27 -25.42
C MET A 257 15.35 26.47 -24.11
N VAL A 258 16.30 25.54 -23.99
CA VAL A 258 16.59 24.84 -22.73
C VAL A 258 18.04 25.10 -22.37
N GLU A 259 18.28 25.66 -21.18
CA GLU A 259 19.62 25.92 -20.64
C GLU A 259 20.55 26.73 -21.58
N GLY A 260 19.98 27.65 -22.36
CA GLY A 260 20.73 28.54 -23.25
C GLY A 260 21.07 27.94 -24.62
N HIS A 261 20.60 26.72 -24.93
CA HIS A 261 20.70 26.11 -26.25
C HIS A 261 19.36 26.14 -26.98
N LYS A 262 19.37 26.64 -28.22
CA LYS A 262 18.22 26.63 -29.14
C LYS A 262 18.24 25.36 -29.99
N PHE A 263 17.11 24.66 -30.08
CA PHE A 263 16.94 23.49 -30.96
C PHE A 263 16.21 23.91 -32.25
N ASP A 264 16.86 23.71 -33.40
CA ASP A 264 16.22 23.91 -34.70
C ASP A 264 15.52 22.63 -35.14
N LEU A 265 14.19 22.66 -35.24
CA LEU A 265 13.41 21.57 -35.81
C LEU A 265 13.49 21.66 -37.33
N LEU A 266 14.30 20.79 -37.95
CA LEU A 266 14.32 20.62 -39.41
C LEU A 266 12.94 20.15 -39.87
N SER A 267 12.24 21.01 -40.61
CA SER A 267 10.96 20.67 -41.22
C SER A 267 11.17 19.58 -42.27
N ILE A 268 10.68 18.38 -41.95
CA ILE A 268 10.57 17.30 -42.93
C ILE A 268 9.42 17.69 -43.87
N SER A 269 9.77 18.26 -45.03
CA SER A 269 8.85 18.44 -46.14
C SER A 269 8.43 17.06 -46.66
N ARG A 270 7.19 16.67 -46.37
CA ARG A 270 6.55 15.54 -47.03
C ARG A 270 6.23 15.93 -48.47
N THR A 271 6.98 15.37 -49.42
CA THR A 271 6.56 15.21 -50.82
C THR A 271 5.59 14.04 -50.94
#